data_AF-A0A657PKT7-F1
#
_entry.id   AF-A0A657PKT7-F1
#
_cell.length_a   1.000
_cell.length_b   1.000
_cell.length_c   1.000
_cell.angle_alpha   90.00
_cell.angle_beta   90.00
_cell.angle_gamma   90.00
#
_symmetry.space_group_name_H-M   'P 1'
#
loop_
_entity.id
_entity.type
_entity.pdbx_description
1 polymer ?
#
loop_
_entity_poly.entity_id
_entity_poly.type
_entity_poly.pdbx_seq_one_letter_code
_entity_poly.pdbx_strand_id
1 'polypeptide(L)' 'MAQDARCASAFAAHGGRWLADIYQLARLRLRHHGVGYIGGGEYCTVSDGRRFFSYRRDGVTGRMAEGIWIDEAGE' A
#
# COMPACT_ATOMS: atom_id res chain seq x y z
N MET A 1 15.60 -10.77 7.99
CA MET A 1 15.11 -10.13 6.74
C MET A 1 16.30 -9.50 6.06
N ALA A 2 16.79 -10.07 4.95
CA ALA A 2 17.84 -9.43 4.17
C ALA A 2 17.32 -8.12 3.56
N GLN A 3 18.13 -7.07 3.58
CA GLN A 3 17.77 -5.75 3.08
C GLN A 3 17.81 -5.79 1.54
N ASP A 4 16.65 -5.81 0.89
CA ASP A 4 16.56 -5.76 -0.56
C ASP A 4 16.99 -4.37 -1.04
N ALA A 5 18.14 -4.28 -1.70
CA ALA A 5 18.70 -3.03 -2.20
C ALA A 5 17.74 -2.29 -3.15
N ARG A 6 16.84 -3.02 -3.83
CA ARG A 6 15.83 -2.43 -4.72
C ARG A 6 14.82 -1.58 -3.95
N CYS A 7 14.63 -1.79 -2.64
CA CYS A 7 13.74 -0.96 -1.83
C CYS A 7 14.19 0.50 -1.77
N ALA A 8 15.46 0.82 -2.03
CA ALA A 8 15.95 2.19 -2.02
C ALA A 8 15.20 3.09 -3.02
N SER A 9 14.74 2.54 -4.16
CA SER A 9 13.98 3.32 -5.16
C SER A 9 12.59 3.74 -4.66
N ALA A 10 12.09 3.12 -3.59
CA ALA A 10 10.78 3.41 -3.03
C ALA A 10 10.82 4.51 -1.96
N PHE A 11 11.97 5.12 -1.72
CA PHE A 11 12.13 6.22 -0.78
C PHE A 11 12.64 7.47 -1.49
N ALA A 12 11.96 8.59 -1.26
CA ALA A 12 12.42 9.90 -1.68
C ALA A 12 12.81 10.72 -0.46
N ALA A 13 13.98 11.37 -0.51
CA ALA A 13 14.39 12.29 0.55
C ALA A 13 13.40 13.46 0.65
N HIS A 14 13.02 13.82 1.87
CA HIS A 14 12.06 14.89 2.12
C HIS A 14 12.40 15.61 3.44
N GLY A 15 13.21 16.66 3.31
CA GLY A 15 13.87 17.29 4.45
C GLY A 15 14.79 16.30 5.18
N GLY A 16 14.78 16.34 6.51
CA GLY A 16 15.51 15.37 7.36
C GLY A 16 14.84 14.01 7.51
N ARG A 17 13.91 13.65 6.62
CA ARG A 17 13.12 12.40 6.64
C ARG A 17 12.97 11.85 5.21
N TRP A 18 12.16 10.80 5.08
CA TRP A 18 11.90 10.13 3.81
C TRP A 18 10.39 10.00 3.57
N LEU A 19 9.97 10.18 2.31
CA LEU A 19 8.67 9.76 1.82
C LEU A 19 8.80 8.32 1.31
N ALA A 20 7.97 7.43 1.83
CA ALA A 20 7.96 6.02 1.44
C ALA A 20 6.79 5.75 0.49
N ASP A 21 7.09 5.20 -0.69
CA ASP A 21 6.11 4.59 -1.58
C ASP A 21 5.81 3.17 -1.07
N ILE A 22 4.75 3.06 -0.26
CA ILE A 22 4.33 1.79 0.32
C ILE A 22 3.88 0.77 -0.73
N TYR A 23 3.34 1.23 -1.86
CA TYR A 23 2.90 0.35 -2.95
C TYR A 23 4.10 -0.24 -3.67
N GLN A 24 5.13 0.54 -3.98
CA GLN A 24 6.35 0.03 -4.59
C GLN A 24 7.06 -0.97 -3.68
N LEU A 25 7.14 -0.70 -2.37
CA LEU A 25 7.69 -1.65 -1.39
C LEU A 25 6.93 -2.98 -1.38
N ALA A 26 5.59 -2.93 -1.40
CA ALA A 26 4.77 -4.14 -1.48
C ALA A 26 5.03 -4.92 -2.78
N ARG A 27 5.09 -4.23 -3.93
CA ARG A 27 5.37 -4.86 -5.23
C ARG A 27 6.73 -5.54 -5.28
N LEU A 28 7.78 -4.89 -4.77
CA LEU A 28 9.12 -5.47 -4.72
C LEU A 28 9.13 -6.78 -3.93
N ARG A 29 8.47 -6.79 -2.76
CA ARG A 29 8.35 -8.00 -1.92
C ARG A 29 7.53 -9.09 -2.60
N LEU A 30 6.37 -8.75 -3.15
CA LEU A 30 5.49 -9.72 -3.82
C LEU A 30 6.18 -10.35 -5.05
N ARG A 31 6.86 -9.54 -5.88
CA ARG A 31 7.62 -10.03 -7.03
C ARG A 31 8.81 -10.89 -6.62
N HIS A 32 9.49 -10.56 -5.53
CA HIS A 32 10.54 -11.40 -4.98
C HIS A 32 10.04 -12.81 -4.62
N HIS A 33 8.78 -12.92 -4.19
CA HIS A 33 8.10 -14.19 -3.91
C HIS A 33 7.39 -14.80 -5.13
N GLY A 34 7.65 -14.32 -6.34
CA GLY A 34 7.12 -14.91 -7.58
C GLY A 34 5.68 -14.56 -7.92
N VAL A 35 5.06 -13.57 -7.26
CA VAL A 35 3.71 -13.12 -7.61
C VAL A 35 3.72 -12.44 -8.99
N GLY A 36 3.01 -13.04 -9.95
CA GLY A 36 3.02 -12.61 -11.36
C GLY A 36 2.10 -11.42 -11.67
N TYR A 37 0.93 -11.32 -11.03
CA TYR A 37 -0.02 -10.24 -11.23
C TYR A 37 -0.24 -9.45 -9.94
N ILE A 38 -0.08 -8.13 -10.01
CA ILE A 38 -0.29 -7.22 -8.87
C ILE A 38 -1.03 -5.98 -9.37
N GLY A 39 -2.33 -5.89 -9.06
CA GLY A 39 -3.18 -4.74 -9.40
C GLY A 39 -3.26 -3.69 -8.29
N GLY A 40 -4.10 -2.66 -8.52
CA GLY A 40 -4.39 -1.60 -7.55
C GLY A 40 -3.21 -0.68 -7.23
N GLY A 41 -3.30 0.06 -6.12
CA GLY A 41 -2.21 0.91 -5.61
C GLY A 41 -2.20 2.36 -6.14
N GLU A 42 -3.33 2.84 -6.64
CA GLU A 42 -3.49 4.20 -7.18
C GLU A 42 -4.12 5.20 -6.19
N TYR A 43 -4.65 4.72 -5.05
CA TYR A 43 -5.33 5.58 -4.08
C TYR A 43 -4.38 6.08 -2.99
N CYS A 44 -4.71 7.24 -2.41
CA CYS A 44 -4.01 7.75 -1.23
C CYS A 44 -5.02 8.20 -0.20
N THR A 45 -5.06 7.51 0.94
CA THR A 45 -6.03 7.79 2.02
C THR A 45 -5.86 9.19 2.59
N VAL A 46 -4.65 9.74 2.59
CA VAL A 46 -4.36 11.11 3.07
C VAL A 46 -4.95 12.16 2.13
N SER A 47 -4.70 12.08 0.82
CA SER A 47 -5.11 13.12 -0.13
C SER A 47 -6.58 13.00 -0.55
N ASP A 48 -7.14 11.80 -0.60
CA ASP A 48 -8.54 11.57 -0.98
C ASP A 48 -9.45 11.48 0.25
N GLY A 49 -9.61 12.61 0.95
CA GLY A 49 -10.44 12.70 2.15
C GLY A 49 -11.94 12.59 1.92
N ARG A 50 -12.40 12.64 0.67
CA ARG A 50 -13.83 12.44 0.34
C ARG A 50 -14.22 10.97 0.36
N ARG A 51 -13.26 10.07 0.15
CA ARG A 51 -13.51 8.62 0.06
C ARG A 51 -12.98 7.83 1.25
N PHE A 52 -11.92 8.32 1.92
CA PHE A 52 -11.21 7.54 2.93
C PHE A 52 -11.03 8.27 4.26
N PHE A 53 -11.15 7.51 5.36
CA PHE A 53 -10.57 7.90 6.64
C PHE A 53 -9.04 7.85 6.56
N SER A 54 -8.34 8.76 7.23
CA SER A 54 -6.88 8.73 7.31
C SER A 54 -6.39 9.15 8.68
N TYR A 55 -5.80 8.21 9.41
CA TYR A 55 -5.22 8.48 10.73
C TYR A 55 -4.12 9.55 10.67
N ARG A 56 -3.32 9.56 9.60
CA ARG A 56 -2.24 10.54 9.41
C ARG A 56 -2.76 11.97 9.20
N ARG A 57 -3.97 12.11 8.65
CA ARG A 57 -4.63 13.41 8.43
C ARG A 57 -5.47 13.82 9.64
N ASP A 58 -6.27 12.91 10.17
CA ASP A 58 -7.39 13.22 11.07
C ASP A 58 -7.16 12.79 12.54
N GLY A 59 -6.14 11.97 12.82
CA GLY A 59 -5.93 11.41 14.16
C GLY A 59 -6.99 10.37 14.52
N VAL A 60 -7.75 10.60 15.60
CA VAL A 60 -8.84 9.69 16.00
C VAL A 60 -9.97 9.77 14.98
N THR A 61 -10.09 8.74 14.15
CA THR A 61 -11.03 8.68 13.02
C THR A 61 -11.62 7.28 12.85
N GLY A 62 -12.52 7.09 11.88
CA GLY A 62 -13.09 5.80 11.51
C GLY A 62 -12.08 4.82 10.89
N ARG A 63 -12.55 3.66 10.44
CA ARG A 63 -11.74 2.63 9.78
C ARG A 63 -12.47 2.12 8.54
N MET A 64 -11.71 1.86 7.48
CA MET A 64 -12.18 1.06 6.34
C MET A 64 -11.91 -0.42 6.64
N ALA A 65 -12.59 -1.29 5.91
CA ALA A 65 -12.31 -2.71 5.86
C ALA A 65 -12.25 -3.15 4.39
N GLU A 66 -11.35 -4.08 4.10
CA GLU A 66 -11.26 -4.77 2.81
C GLU A 66 -11.57 -6.24 3.07
N GLY A 67 -12.41 -6.84 2.22
CA GLY A 67 -12.85 -8.23 2.34
C GLY A 67 -12.80 -8.93 1.00
N ILE A 68 -12.40 -10.20 1.01
CA ILE A 68 -12.40 -11.09 -0.16
C ILE A 68 -12.96 -12.44 0.28
N TRP A 69 -13.79 -13.04 -0.56
CA TRP A 69 -14.39 -14.36 -0.33
C TRP A 69 -14.45 -15.14 -1.62
N ILE A 70 -14.51 -16.47 -1.50
CA ILE A 70 -14.88 -17.36 -2.60
C ILE A 70 -16.39 -17.53 -2.49
N ASP A 71 -17.12 -17.25 -3.57
CA ASP A 71 -18.56 -17.44 -3.66
C ASP A 71 -18.87 -18.80 -4.28
N GLU A 72 -19.98 -19.43 -3.90
CA GLU A 72 -20.41 -20.75 -4.37
C GLU A 72 -21.15 -20.71 -5.72
N ALA A 73 -21.01 -19.63 -6.50
CA ALA A 73 -21.65 -19.51 -7.80
C ALA A 73 -20.92 -20.36 -8.87
N GLY A 74 -21.25 -21.65 -8.87
CA GLY A 74 -20.82 -22.65 -9.83
C GLY A 74 -21.78 -23.83 -9.90
N GLU A 75 -22.97 -23.60 -10.47
CA GLU A 75 -23.67 -24.55 -11.35
C GLU A 75 -23.70 -23.99 -12.77
#